data_AF-A0A7C1DIC5-F1
#
_entry.id   AF-A0A7C1DIC5-F1
#
_cell.length_a   1.000
_cell.length_b   1.000
_cell.length_c   1.000
_cell.angle_alpha   90.00
_cell.angle_beta   90.00
_cell.angle_gamma   90.00
#
_symmetry.space_group_name_H-M   'P 1'
#
loop_
_entity.id
_entity.type
_entity.pdbx_description
1 polymer ?
#
loop_
_entity_poly.entity_id
_entity_poly.type
_entity_poly.pdbx_seq_one_letter_code
_entity_poly.pdbx_strand_id
1 'polypeptide(L)' 'IARELLDAQGEPADIGGYYIPDPEKAAAAMRPGPTFNAVIDTM' A
#
# COMPACT_ATOMS: atom_id res chain seq x y z
N ILE A 1 -11.97 -3.62 6.13
CA ILE A 1 -11.03 -2.47 5.99
C ILE A 1 -9.92 -2.54 7.03
N ALA A 2 -10.13 -2.30 8.33
CA ALA A 2 -9.02 -2.24 9.31
C ALA A 2 -8.10 -3.49 9.34
N ARG A 3 -8.68 -4.69 9.15
CA ARG A 3 -7.91 -5.95 9.08
C ARG A 3 -6.87 -5.95 7.94
N GLU A 4 -7.22 -5.41 6.77
CA GLU A 4 -6.32 -5.35 5.60
C GLU A 4 -5.08 -4.49 5.88
N LEU A 5 -5.20 -3.44 6.70
CA LEU A 5 -4.09 -2.59 7.11
C LEU A 5 -3.22 -3.23 8.20
N LEU A 6 -3.82 -4.07 9.06
CA LEU A 6 -3.10 -4.81 10.10
C LEU A 6 -2.30 -5.96 9.49
N ASP A 7 -2.86 -6.66 8.50
CA ASP A 7 -2.21 -7.79 7.82
C ASP A 7 -1.01 -7.36 6.97
N ALA A 8 -0.90 -6.07 6.61
CA ALA A 8 0.24 -5.52 5.88
C ALA A 8 1.48 -5.24 6.78
N GLN A 9 1.39 -5.45 8.09
CA GLN A 9 2.44 -5.12 9.04
C GLN A 9 3.34 -6.33 9.36
N GLY A 10 4.53 -6.06 9.89
CA GLY A 10 5.45 -7.08 10.40
C GLY A 10 6.49 -7.56 9.40
N GLU A 11 6.29 -7.30 8.11
CA GLU A 11 7.22 -7.69 7.04
C GLU A 11 7.91 -6.48 6.40
N PRO A 12 9.16 -6.61 5.92
CA PRO A 12 9.82 -5.58 5.14
C PRO A 12 9.06 -5.27 3.84
N ALA A 13 8.91 -3.99 3.51
CA ALA A 13 8.33 -3.54 2.24
C ALA A 13 9.42 -3.09 1.27
N ASP A 14 9.49 -3.71 0.08
CA ASP A 14 10.34 -3.25 -1.02
C ASP A 14 9.64 -2.16 -1.82
N ILE A 15 10.16 -0.93 -1.73
CA ILE A 15 9.68 0.23 -2.49
C ILE A 15 10.55 0.55 -3.72
N GLY A 16 11.54 -0.29 -4.05
CA GLY A 16 12.35 -0.15 -5.27
C GLY A 16 13.38 0.99 -5.27
N GLY A 17 13.67 1.59 -4.12
CA GLY A 17 14.64 2.68 -4.00
C GLY A 17 14.57 3.36 -2.63
N TYR A 18 15.33 4.44 -2.45
CA TYR A 18 15.30 5.24 -1.22
C TYR A 18 14.96 6.71 -1.51
N TYR A 19 15.82 7.43 -2.23
CA TYR A 19 15.59 8.84 -2.60
C TYR A 19 14.55 9.02 -3.71
N ILE A 20 14.52 8.06 -4.65
CA ILE A 20 13.56 8.01 -5.75
C ILE A 20 13.05 6.56 -5.79
N PRO A 21 12.03 6.21 -4.99
CA PRO A 21 11.45 4.88 -5.01
C PRO A 21 10.68 4.63 -6.31
N ASP A 22 10.43 3.36 -6.61
CA ASP A 22 9.55 2.98 -7.70
C ASP A 22 8.10 3.39 -7.34
N PRO A 23 7.43 4.22 -8.17
CA PRO A 23 6.10 4.73 -7.84
C PRO A 23 5.04 3.64 -7.67
N GLU A 24 5.11 2.57 -8.46
CA GLU A 24 4.13 1.48 -8.41
C GLU A 24 4.32 0.63 -7.15
N LYS A 25 5.57 0.28 -6.83
CA LYS A 25 5.90 -0.45 -5.60
C LYS A 25 5.55 0.36 -4.35
N ALA A 26 5.88 1.65 -4.34
CA ALA A 26 5.54 2.53 -3.23
C ALA A 26 4.01 2.66 -3.05
N ALA A 27 3.26 2.82 -4.15
CA ALA A 27 1.80 2.89 -4.10
C ALA A 27 1.19 1.58 -3.58
N ALA A 28 1.68 0.42 -4.02
CA ALA A 28 1.22 -0.88 -3.55
C ALA A 28 1.48 -1.07 -2.04
N ALA A 29 2.66 -0.69 -1.56
CA ALA A 29 3.00 -0.78 -0.13
C ALA A 29 2.18 0.18 0.75
N MET A 30 1.88 1.38 0.26
CA MET A 30 1.16 2.43 1.01
C MET A 30 -0.37 2.33 0.92
N ARG A 31 -0.90 1.57 -0.06
CA ARG A 31 -2.34 1.35 -0.27
C ARG A 31 -2.71 -0.14 -0.18
N PRO A 32 -2.40 -0.85 0.93
CA PRO A 32 -2.52 -2.31 0.99
C PRO A 32 -3.97 -2.84 1.07
N GLY A 33 -4.95 -1.97 1.33
CA GLY A 33 -6.36 -2.36 1.50
C GLY A 33 -7.19 -2.18 0.22
N PRO A 34 -7.42 -3.23 -0.59
CA PRO A 34 -8.18 -3.10 -1.85
C PRO A 34 -9.63 -2.65 -1.61
N THR A 35 -10.28 -3.09 -0.52
CA THR A 35 -11.63 -2.65 -0.18
C THR A 35 -11.70 -1.15 0.06
N PHE A 36 -10.72 -0.61 0.79
CA PHE A 36 -10.67 0.82 1.07
C PHE A 36 -10.33 1.63 -0.19
N ASN A 37 -9.37 1.16 -0.98
CA ASN A 37 -9.00 1.80 -2.24
C ASN A 37 -10.20 1.93 -3.18
N ALA A 38 -10.98 0.86 -3.34
CA ALA A 38 -12.17 0.86 -4.19
C ALA A 38 -13.21 1.92 -3.77
N VAL A 39 -13.37 2.15 -2.46
CA VAL A 39 -14.27 3.20 -1.94
C VAL A 39 -13.75 4.60 -2.33
N ILE A 40 -12.44 4.83 -2.22
CA ILE A 40 -11.83 6.12 -2.56
C ILE A 40 -11.82 6.36 -4.07
N ASP A 41 -11.51 5.35 -4.87
CA ASP A 41 -11.43 5.45 -6.34
C ASP A 41 -12.80 5.69 -7.00
N THR A 42 -13.91 5.55 -6.25
CA THR A 42 -15.28 5.80 -6.71
C THR A 42 -15.87 7.13 -6.22
N MET A 43 -15.09 7.94 -5.49
CA MET A 43 -15.44 9.33 -5.14
C MET A 43 -15.03 10.32 -6.23
#